data_AF-A6ES85-F1
#
_entry.id   AF-A6ES85-F1
#
_cell.length_a   1.000
_cell.length_b   1.000
_cell.length_c   1.000
_cell.angle_alpha   90.00
_cell.angle_beta   90.00
_cell.angle_gamma   90.00
#
_symmetry.space_group_name_H-M   'P 1'
#
loop_
_entity.id
_entity.type
_entity.pdbx_description
1 polymer ?
#
loop_
_entity_poly.entity_id
_entity_poly.type
_entity_poly.pdbx_seq_one_letter_code
_entity_poly.pdbx_strand_id
1 'polypeptide(L)'
;MSTKKNGKFFIVAVLLLCFTNACKSRYDTTELENNFSKSEIVALHKITQFYKNQICADNEADFKSCYEKIPHDSLMAQGTPYWSQIDFQKQQVLYQNLLDTTQKEIWTFCKTIDRKTQLAYASICPAYDGRYQKYLLEFGLRNPYVAHYVDQLQKSGDFNMLALNVKAIALGDHPLDLKDPNIQLIMAIHFLSLNDQEKRSELFSENKMNNTSL
;
A
#
# COMPACT_ATOMS: atom_id res chain seq x y z
N MET A 1 14.33 72.72 -2.29
CA MET A 1 14.75 72.02 -1.05
C MET A 1 14.24 70.59 -1.16
N SER A 2 15.13 69.64 -1.41
CA SER A 2 14.83 68.24 -1.72
C SER A 2 15.13 67.35 -0.52
N THR A 3 14.17 66.54 -0.10
CA THR A 3 14.35 65.22 0.56
C THR A 3 12.97 64.63 0.84
N LYS A 4 12.70 63.32 0.89
CA LYS A 4 13.18 62.10 0.23
C LYS A 4 12.34 60.98 0.89
N LYS A 5 11.89 60.00 0.09
CA LYS A 5 11.64 58.59 0.47
C LYS A 5 10.65 58.29 1.61
N ASN A 6 9.41 57.91 1.26
CA ASN A 6 8.54 57.03 2.08
C ASN A 6 7.88 55.96 1.21
N GLY A 7 8.67 55.24 0.39
CA GLY A 7 8.16 54.23 -0.56
C GLY A 7 8.91 52.91 -0.53
N LYS A 8 9.66 52.61 0.54
CA LYS A 8 10.47 51.38 0.63
C LYS A 8 10.11 50.44 1.79
N PHE A 9 9.23 50.84 2.69
CA PHE A 9 8.89 50.00 3.85
C PHE A 9 7.77 48.99 3.58
N PHE A 10 6.92 49.20 2.57
CA PHE A 10 5.80 48.30 2.27
C PHE A 10 6.20 47.08 1.44
N ILE A 11 7.29 47.16 0.66
CA ILE A 11 7.73 46.08 -0.24
C ILE A 11 8.48 44.98 0.54
N VAL A 12 9.11 45.32 1.67
CA VAL A 12 9.84 44.34 2.50
C VAL A 12 8.88 43.44 3.30
N ALA A 13 7.71 43.95 3.70
CA ALA A 13 6.71 43.16 4.43
C ALA A 13 5.99 42.13 3.55
N VAL A 14 5.81 42.41 2.25
CA VAL A 14 5.16 41.49 1.30
C VAL A 14 6.11 40.37 0.84
N LEU A 15 7.42 40.63 0.78
CA LEU A 15 8.42 39.62 0.41
C LEU A 15 8.74 38.61 1.53
N LEU A 16 8.45 38.94 2.79
CA LEU A 16 8.63 38.04 3.93
C LEU A 16 7.47 37.05 4.12
N LEU A 17 6.30 37.27 3.49
CA LEU A 17 5.16 36.34 3.57
C LEU A 17 5.21 35.17 2.58
N CYS A 18 6.15 35.15 1.63
CA CYS A 18 6.25 34.06 0.63
C CYS A 18 7.14 32.88 1.07
N PHE A 19 7.74 32.91 2.27
CA PHE A 19 8.62 31.85 2.75
C PHE A 19 7.97 30.82 3.66
N THR A 20 6.65 30.87 3.88
CA THR A 20 5.91 29.71 4.41
C THR A 20 5.61 28.71 3.29
N ASN A 21 6.62 28.37 2.49
CA ASN A 21 6.59 27.11 1.77
C ASN A 21 6.73 26.04 2.85
N ALA A 22 5.59 25.46 3.23
CA ALA A 22 5.54 24.23 4.00
C ALA A 22 6.60 23.29 3.44
N CYS A 23 7.60 22.98 4.27
CA CYS A 23 8.55 21.92 4.00
C CYS A 23 7.72 20.62 3.99
N LYS A 24 7.07 20.31 2.86
CA LYS A 24 6.45 19.01 2.66
C LYS A 24 7.60 18.03 2.76
N SER A 25 7.52 17.08 3.69
CA SER A 25 8.44 15.96 3.74
C SER A 25 8.51 15.37 2.33
N ARG A 26 9.66 15.52 1.68
CA ARG A 26 9.89 14.94 0.37
C ARG A 26 10.24 13.49 0.63
N TYR A 27 9.23 12.62 0.56
CA TYR A 27 9.44 11.19 0.60
C TYR A 27 10.26 10.79 -0.63
N ASP A 28 11.25 9.94 -0.40
CA ASP A 28 12.08 9.41 -1.46
C ASP A 28 11.32 8.30 -2.19
N THR A 29 11.25 8.39 -3.52
CA THR A 29 10.63 7.42 -4.43
C THR A 29 11.66 6.69 -5.27
N THR A 30 12.95 6.88 -4.99
CA THR A 30 14.07 6.31 -5.77
C THR A 30 13.95 4.80 -5.94
N GLU A 31 13.64 4.04 -4.88
CA GLU A 31 13.53 2.58 -4.96
C GLU A 31 12.36 2.14 -5.86
N LEU A 32 11.27 2.90 -5.87
CA LEU A 32 10.13 2.66 -6.74
C LEU A 32 10.51 2.93 -8.21
N GLU A 33 11.22 4.02 -8.46
CA GLU A 33 11.69 4.44 -9.79
C GLU A 33 12.78 3.52 -10.35
N ASN A 34 13.58 2.89 -9.49
CA ASN A 34 14.58 1.88 -9.87
C ASN A 34 13.92 0.59 -10.36
N ASN A 35 12.76 0.24 -9.79
CA ASN A 35 12.13 -1.06 -9.99
C ASN A 35 10.93 -1.02 -10.94
N PHE A 36 10.28 0.12 -11.14
CA PHE A 36 9.07 0.21 -11.96
C PHE A 36 9.15 1.34 -12.99
N SER A 37 8.60 1.10 -14.17
CA SER A 37 8.44 2.16 -15.17
C SER A 37 7.42 3.20 -14.72
N LYS A 38 7.45 4.40 -15.31
CA LYS A 38 6.50 5.48 -14.99
C LYS A 38 5.03 5.05 -15.10
N SER A 39 4.67 4.26 -16.11
CA SER A 39 3.31 3.73 -16.28
C SER A 39 2.93 2.73 -15.20
N GLU A 40 3.86 1.89 -14.76
CA GLU A 40 3.65 0.94 -13.67
C GLU A 40 3.53 1.68 -12.34
N ILE A 41 4.33 2.72 -12.10
CA ILE A 41 4.19 3.61 -10.93
C ILE A 41 2.80 4.26 -10.88
N VAL A 42 2.25 4.68 -12.03
CA VAL A 42 0.86 5.18 -12.09
C VAL A 42 -0.14 4.07 -11.71
N ALA A 43 0.08 2.83 -12.14
CA ALA A 43 -0.75 1.70 -11.75
C ALA A 43 -0.64 1.38 -10.24
N LEU A 44 0.57 1.43 -9.65
CA LEU A 44 0.79 1.28 -8.21
C LEU A 44 0.06 2.36 -7.41
N HIS A 45 0.05 3.61 -7.88
CA HIS A 45 -0.74 4.66 -7.26
C HIS A 45 -2.25 4.36 -7.29
N LYS A 46 -2.78 3.77 -8.38
CA LYS A 46 -4.18 3.36 -8.43
C LYS A 46 -4.51 2.29 -7.38
N ILE A 47 -3.60 1.35 -7.12
CA ILE A 47 -3.75 0.34 -6.05
C ILE A 47 -3.87 1.03 -4.69
N THR A 48 -2.94 1.95 -4.38
CA THR A 48 -2.96 2.69 -3.11
C THR A 48 -4.23 3.52 -2.95
N GLN A 49 -4.65 4.23 -4.01
CA GLN A 49 -5.88 5.03 -3.98
C GLN A 49 -7.13 4.17 -3.83
N PHE A 50 -7.21 3.03 -4.53
CA PHE A 50 -8.31 2.09 -4.36
C PHE A 50 -8.41 1.63 -2.91
N TYR A 51 -7.30 1.14 -2.36
CA TYR A 51 -7.26 0.68 -0.97
C TYR A 51 -7.70 1.76 0.01
N LYS A 52 -7.15 2.97 -0.10
CA LYS A 52 -7.58 4.12 0.72
C LYS A 52 -9.09 4.34 0.63
N ASN A 53 -9.66 4.35 -0.57
CA ASN A 53 -11.10 4.57 -0.78
C ASN A 53 -11.98 3.42 -0.27
N GLN A 54 -11.43 2.23 -0.06
CA GLN A 54 -12.18 1.10 0.51
C GLN A 54 -12.22 1.13 2.04
N ILE A 55 -11.18 1.67 2.69
CA ILE A 55 -11.08 1.66 4.15
C ILE A 55 -11.42 3.02 4.79
N CYS A 56 -11.39 4.10 4.01
CA CYS A 56 -11.70 5.45 4.46
C CYS A 56 -13.08 5.86 4.01
N ALA A 57 -13.82 6.56 4.88
CA ALA A 57 -15.01 7.30 4.46
C ALA A 57 -14.62 8.41 3.46
N ASP A 58 -15.54 8.76 2.55
CA ASP A 58 -15.38 9.67 1.39
C ASP A 58 -14.93 11.12 1.71
N ASN A 59 -14.53 11.39 2.95
CA ASN A 59 -14.30 12.72 3.52
C ASN A 59 -13.01 12.79 4.38
N GLU A 60 -12.22 11.71 4.48
CA GLU A 60 -10.90 11.76 5.13
C GLU A 60 -9.82 12.24 4.13
N ALA A 61 -9.30 13.45 4.36
CA ALA A 61 -8.30 14.05 3.48
C ALA A 61 -6.97 13.26 3.47
N ASP A 62 -6.54 12.73 4.62
CA ASP A 62 -5.25 12.05 4.78
C ASP A 62 -5.36 10.59 5.26
N PHE A 63 -4.52 9.73 4.69
CA PHE A 63 -4.54 8.28 4.95
C PHE A 63 -4.26 7.94 6.43
N LYS A 64 -3.33 8.66 7.05
CA LYS A 64 -2.95 8.45 8.47
C LYS A 64 -4.17 8.64 9.38
N SER A 65 -4.81 9.80 9.32
CA SER A 65 -5.97 10.12 10.17
C SER A 65 -7.11 9.13 9.97
N CYS A 66 -7.37 8.73 8.73
CA CYS A 66 -8.35 7.68 8.43
C CYS A 66 -7.96 6.35 9.08
N TYR A 67 -6.75 5.87 8.85
CA TYR A 67 -6.30 4.56 9.31
C TYR A 67 -6.32 4.44 10.83
N GLU A 68 -5.93 5.50 11.54
CA GLU A 68 -5.93 5.55 13.01
C GLU A 68 -7.35 5.53 13.62
N LYS A 69 -8.38 5.92 12.86
CA LYS A 69 -9.79 5.90 13.29
C LYS A 69 -10.46 4.55 13.12
N ILE A 70 -9.87 3.64 12.33
CA ILE A 70 -10.42 2.30 12.14
C ILE A 70 -10.39 1.57 13.50
N PRO A 71 -11.49 0.94 13.93
CA PRO A 71 -11.56 0.26 15.23
C PRO A 71 -10.88 -1.12 15.19
N HIS A 72 -9.58 -1.15 14.90
CA HIS A 72 -8.78 -2.36 14.65
C HIS A 72 -8.94 -3.44 15.71
N ASP A 73 -8.81 -3.09 16.99
CA ASP A 73 -8.91 -4.05 18.11
C ASP A 73 -10.31 -4.68 18.19
N SER A 74 -11.36 -3.88 18.01
CA SER A 74 -12.75 -4.34 18.05
C SER A 74 -13.06 -5.30 16.90
N LEU A 75 -12.60 -4.95 15.70
CA LEU A 75 -12.75 -5.74 14.49
C LEU A 75 -11.99 -7.07 14.58
N MET A 76 -10.75 -7.04 15.04
CA MET A 76 -9.96 -8.25 15.28
C MET A 76 -10.58 -9.15 16.36
N ALA A 77 -11.08 -8.57 17.46
CA ALA A 77 -11.73 -9.32 18.53
C ALA A 77 -13.04 -9.99 18.09
N GLN A 78 -13.74 -9.41 17.10
CA GLN A 78 -14.94 -9.97 16.49
C GLN A 78 -14.64 -11.00 15.38
N GLY A 79 -13.36 -11.24 15.07
CA GLY A 79 -12.94 -12.12 13.98
C GLY A 79 -13.21 -11.56 12.59
N THR A 80 -13.41 -10.24 12.46
CA THR A 80 -13.70 -9.53 11.22
C THR A 80 -12.60 -8.49 10.97
N PRO A 81 -11.40 -8.93 10.55
CA PRO A 81 -10.29 -8.00 10.38
C PRO A 81 -10.67 -6.87 9.41
N TYR A 82 -10.18 -5.65 9.62
CA TYR A 82 -10.72 -4.49 8.88
C TYR A 82 -10.61 -4.60 7.36
N TRP A 83 -9.58 -5.29 6.84
CA TRP A 83 -9.43 -5.50 5.40
C TRP A 83 -10.51 -6.42 4.81
N SER A 84 -11.18 -7.25 5.62
CA SER A 84 -12.28 -8.10 5.17
C SER A 84 -13.54 -7.31 4.77
N GLN A 85 -13.55 -6.00 5.05
CA GLN A 85 -14.61 -5.06 4.66
C GLN A 85 -14.39 -4.49 3.25
N ILE A 86 -13.21 -4.70 2.65
CA ILE A 86 -12.92 -4.28 1.28
C ILE A 86 -13.83 -5.05 0.33
N ASP A 87 -14.50 -4.33 -0.57
CA ASP A 87 -15.39 -4.92 -1.56
C ASP A 87 -14.60 -5.74 -2.58
N PHE A 88 -14.70 -7.07 -2.46
CA PHE A 88 -13.93 -7.99 -3.29
C PHE A 88 -14.29 -7.87 -4.78
N GLN A 89 -15.55 -7.59 -5.13
CA GLN A 89 -15.93 -7.42 -6.53
C GLN A 89 -15.27 -6.18 -7.12
N LYS A 90 -15.22 -5.07 -6.37
CA LYS A 90 -14.51 -3.86 -6.80
C LYS A 90 -12.99 -4.09 -6.87
N GLN A 91 -12.43 -4.92 -5.98
CA GLN A 91 -11.03 -5.30 -6.03
C GLN A 91 -10.70 -6.15 -7.27
N GLN A 92 -11.57 -7.08 -7.67
CA GLN A 92 -11.43 -7.81 -8.93
C GLN A 92 -11.50 -6.87 -10.14
N VAL A 93 -12.39 -5.86 -10.11
CA VAL A 93 -12.44 -4.83 -11.17
C VAL A 93 -11.15 -4.00 -11.18
N LEU A 94 -10.57 -3.66 -10.02
CA LEU A 94 -9.24 -3.01 -9.97
C LEU A 94 -8.22 -3.88 -10.72
N TYR A 95 -8.14 -5.16 -10.39
CA TYR A 95 -7.18 -6.10 -10.98
C TYR A 95 -7.27 -6.19 -12.50
N GLN A 96 -8.49 -6.32 -13.04
CA GLN A 96 -8.74 -6.35 -14.49
C GLN A 96 -8.32 -5.06 -15.21
N ASN A 97 -8.25 -3.94 -14.49
CA ASN A 97 -7.89 -2.63 -15.04
C ASN A 97 -6.43 -2.22 -14.77
N LEU A 98 -5.66 -3.05 -14.05
CA LEU A 98 -4.22 -2.84 -13.87
C LEU A 98 -3.47 -3.29 -15.12
N LEU A 99 -2.26 -2.76 -15.31
CA LEU A 99 -1.35 -3.27 -16.33
C LEU A 99 -0.93 -4.68 -15.93
N ASP A 100 -1.06 -5.63 -16.86
CA ASP A 100 -0.56 -7.01 -16.71
C ASP A 100 0.86 -7.06 -16.15
N THR A 101 1.75 -6.20 -16.67
CA THR A 101 3.14 -6.13 -16.26
C THR A 101 3.33 -5.61 -14.85
N THR A 102 2.38 -4.85 -14.29
CA THR A 102 2.41 -4.43 -12.88
C THR A 102 1.91 -5.57 -12.00
N GLN A 103 0.78 -6.18 -12.35
CA GLN A 103 0.13 -7.19 -11.53
C GLN A 103 1.00 -8.43 -11.34
N LYS A 104 1.58 -8.95 -12.43
CA LYS A 104 2.45 -10.14 -12.43
C LYS A 104 3.76 -9.96 -11.65
N GLU A 105 4.13 -8.73 -11.35
CA GLU A 105 5.35 -8.40 -10.59
C GLU A 105 5.10 -8.26 -9.09
N ILE A 106 3.83 -8.23 -8.69
CA ILE A 106 3.38 -8.15 -7.30
C ILE A 106 2.82 -9.50 -6.87
N TRP A 107 1.95 -10.08 -7.69
CA TRP A 107 1.14 -11.23 -7.37
C TRP A 107 1.28 -12.34 -8.39
N THR A 108 1.18 -13.57 -7.90
CA THR A 108 0.95 -14.78 -8.69
C THR A 108 -0.19 -15.57 -8.08
N PHE A 109 -0.84 -16.40 -8.89
CA PHE A 109 -1.71 -17.43 -8.34
C PHE A 109 -0.89 -18.54 -7.68
N CYS A 110 -1.37 -19.00 -6.53
CA CYS A 110 -0.86 -20.15 -5.81
C CYS A 110 -2.01 -21.10 -5.46
N LYS A 111 -1.64 -22.32 -5.07
CA LYS A 111 -2.57 -23.40 -4.75
C LYS A 111 -2.69 -23.52 -3.24
N THR A 112 -3.91 -23.35 -2.73
CA THR A 112 -4.25 -23.61 -1.32
C THR A 112 -5.11 -24.86 -1.25
N ILE A 113 -4.79 -25.79 -0.34
CA ILE A 113 -5.56 -27.03 -0.14
C ILE A 113 -6.41 -26.88 1.11
N ASP A 114 -7.72 -26.96 0.95
CA ASP A 114 -8.65 -27.06 2.08
C ASP A 114 -8.48 -28.44 2.74
N ARG A 115 -8.11 -28.47 4.02
CA ARG A 115 -7.84 -29.72 4.73
C ARG A 115 -9.10 -30.56 4.97
N LYS A 116 -10.28 -29.96 5.00
CA LYS A 116 -11.56 -30.66 5.24
C LYS A 116 -12.09 -31.26 3.95
N THR A 117 -12.09 -30.52 2.85
CA THR A 117 -12.67 -30.94 1.57
C THR A 117 -11.64 -31.59 0.64
N GLN A 118 -10.34 -31.40 0.91
CA GLN A 118 -9.23 -31.78 0.02
C GLN A 118 -9.27 -31.09 -1.35
N LEU A 119 -10.12 -30.07 -1.51
CA LEU A 119 -10.20 -29.28 -2.74
C LEU A 119 -9.05 -28.27 -2.78
N ALA A 120 -8.55 -28.06 -4.00
CA ALA A 120 -7.54 -27.07 -4.30
C ALA A 120 -8.21 -25.78 -4.77
N TYR A 121 -7.95 -24.68 -4.06
CA TYR A 121 -8.43 -23.35 -4.39
C TYR A 121 -7.27 -22.48 -4.86
N ALA A 122 -7.60 -21.54 -5.75
CA ALA A 122 -6.70 -20.48 -6.13
C ALA A 122 -6.65 -19.43 -5.03
N SER A 123 -5.44 -19.03 -4.70
CA SER A 123 -5.12 -17.94 -3.79
C SER A 123 -4.11 -17.04 -4.48
N ILE A 124 -3.97 -15.79 -4.04
CA ILE A 124 -2.86 -14.96 -4.48
C ILE A 124 -1.68 -15.08 -3.51
N CYS A 125 -0.48 -15.13 -4.05
CA CYS A 125 0.78 -15.14 -3.33
C CYS A 125 1.71 -14.08 -3.92
N PRO A 126 2.76 -13.66 -3.19
CA PRO A 126 3.77 -12.76 -3.72
C PRO A 126 4.45 -13.37 -4.95
N ALA A 127 4.63 -12.58 -6.01
CA ALA A 127 5.45 -13.00 -7.14
C ALA A 127 6.91 -13.15 -6.67
N TYR A 128 7.44 -14.37 -6.72
CA TYR A 128 8.84 -14.65 -6.34
C TYR A 128 9.79 -13.90 -7.28
N ASP A 129 10.81 -13.25 -6.73
CA ASP A 129 11.75 -12.38 -7.46
C ASP A 129 11.12 -11.27 -8.33
N GLY A 130 9.83 -11.00 -8.13
CA GLY A 130 9.10 -9.93 -8.78
C GLY A 130 9.65 -8.55 -8.40
N ARG A 131 9.43 -7.56 -9.28
CA ARG A 131 9.90 -6.18 -9.07
C ARG A 131 9.36 -5.55 -7.78
N TYR A 132 8.22 -6.02 -7.28
CA TYR A 132 7.75 -5.60 -5.95
C TYR A 132 8.67 -6.07 -4.82
N GLN A 133 9.13 -7.32 -4.83
CA GLN A 133 10.07 -7.80 -3.81
C GLN A 133 11.40 -7.05 -3.87
N LYS A 134 11.90 -6.76 -5.08
CA LYS A 134 13.13 -5.97 -5.26
C LYS A 134 12.99 -4.55 -4.73
N TYR A 135 11.87 -3.88 -5.04
CA TYR A 135 11.52 -2.58 -4.45
C TYR A 135 11.52 -2.64 -2.91
N LEU A 136 10.89 -3.66 -2.32
CA LEU A 136 10.83 -3.78 -0.88
C LEU A 136 12.22 -4.05 -0.26
N LEU A 137 13.07 -4.84 -0.92
CA LEU A 137 14.45 -5.09 -0.49
C LEU A 137 15.27 -3.78 -0.48
N GLU A 138 15.19 -3.00 -1.55
CA GLU A 138 15.87 -1.70 -1.63
C GLU A 138 15.35 -0.74 -0.56
N PHE A 139 14.03 -0.60 -0.41
CA PHE A 139 13.43 0.27 0.60
C PHE A 139 13.76 -0.19 2.02
N GLY A 140 13.85 -1.51 2.24
CA GLY A 140 14.24 -2.14 3.50
C GLY A 140 15.65 -1.77 3.95
N LEU A 141 16.58 -1.45 3.03
CA LEU A 141 17.95 -1.03 3.39
C LEU A 141 17.97 0.21 4.28
N ARG A 142 16.97 1.09 4.15
CA ARG A 142 16.80 2.30 4.98
C ARG A 142 15.63 2.23 5.96
N ASN A 143 14.82 1.18 5.90
CA ASN A 143 13.69 0.96 6.81
C ASN A 143 13.74 -0.46 7.41
N PRO A 144 14.32 -0.62 8.62
CA PRO A 144 14.48 -1.93 9.26
C PRO A 144 13.17 -2.69 9.45
N TYR A 145 12.04 -1.98 9.58
CA TYR A 145 10.74 -2.62 9.68
C TYR A 145 10.32 -3.24 8.36
N VAL A 146 10.50 -2.52 7.24
CA VAL A 146 10.23 -3.10 5.92
C VAL A 146 11.21 -4.22 5.62
N ALA A 147 12.47 -4.14 6.04
CA ALA A 147 13.40 -5.26 5.91
C ALA A 147 12.88 -6.52 6.63
N HIS A 148 12.35 -6.37 7.85
CA HIS A 148 11.72 -7.49 8.56
C HIS A 148 10.47 -8.00 7.84
N TYR A 149 9.61 -7.10 7.35
CA TYR A 149 8.43 -7.47 6.56
C TYR A 149 8.79 -8.31 5.33
N VAL A 150 9.83 -7.92 4.58
CA VAL A 150 10.32 -8.64 3.41
C VAL A 150 10.85 -10.02 3.78
N ASP A 151 11.64 -10.11 4.84
CA ASP A 151 12.14 -11.38 5.35
C ASP A 151 10.99 -12.34 5.69
N GLN A 152 9.93 -11.85 6.33
CA GLN A 152 8.74 -12.65 6.61
C GLN A 152 8.02 -13.08 5.33
N LEU A 153 7.81 -12.15 4.38
CA LEU A 153 7.16 -12.40 3.09
C LEU A 153 7.89 -13.48 2.28
N GLN A 154 9.23 -13.43 2.27
CA GLN A 154 10.08 -14.39 1.56
C GLN A 154 10.10 -15.76 2.23
N LYS A 155 10.13 -15.81 3.57
CA LYS A 155 10.12 -17.06 4.34
C LYS A 155 8.78 -17.79 4.27
N SER A 156 7.67 -17.05 4.31
CA SER A 156 6.33 -17.64 4.20
C SER A 156 5.99 -18.02 2.76
N GLY A 157 6.53 -17.28 1.78
CA GLY A 157 6.04 -17.32 0.40
C GLY A 157 4.60 -16.83 0.27
N ASP A 158 4.10 -16.09 1.27
CA ASP A 158 2.70 -15.72 1.42
C ASP A 158 2.51 -14.39 2.17
N PHE A 159 1.43 -13.67 1.90
CA PHE A 159 1.06 -12.47 2.65
C PHE A 159 0.51 -12.86 4.03
N ASN A 160 1.37 -12.85 5.04
CA ASN A 160 1.00 -13.26 6.39
C ASN A 160 0.29 -12.13 7.15
N MET A 161 -0.90 -12.41 7.69
CA MET A 161 -1.69 -11.48 8.53
C MET A 161 -0.88 -10.80 9.65
N LEU A 162 0.13 -11.47 10.20
CA LEU A 162 0.95 -10.99 11.31
C LEU A 162 2.20 -10.21 10.86
N ALA A 163 2.49 -10.16 9.56
CA ALA A 163 3.68 -9.49 9.04
C ALA A 163 3.63 -7.97 9.23
N LEU A 164 2.43 -7.38 9.26
CA LEU A 164 2.20 -5.98 9.64
C LEU A 164 1.40 -5.92 10.95
N ASN A 165 1.98 -5.31 11.98
CA ASN A 165 1.29 -5.17 13.27
C ASN A 165 0.30 -4.01 13.21
N VAL A 166 -0.92 -4.34 12.77
CA VAL A 166 -2.04 -3.41 12.57
C VAL A 166 -2.28 -2.50 13.78
N LYS A 167 -2.26 -3.06 14.99
CA LYS A 167 -2.47 -2.32 16.24
C LYS A 167 -1.35 -1.33 16.52
N ALA A 168 -0.10 -1.78 16.45
CA ALA A 168 1.04 -0.90 16.69
C ALA A 168 1.07 0.26 15.69
N ILE A 169 0.77 -0.04 14.41
CA ILE A 169 0.66 0.97 13.35
C ILE A 169 -0.42 2.00 13.70
N ALA A 170 -1.60 1.56 14.14
CA ALA A 170 -2.72 2.45 14.47
C ALA A 170 -2.49 3.32 15.72
N LEU A 171 -1.72 2.84 16.69
CA LEU A 171 -1.39 3.61 17.91
C LEU A 171 -0.25 4.60 17.70
N GLY A 172 0.41 4.59 16.54
CA GLY A 172 1.63 5.37 16.32
C GLY A 172 2.84 4.88 17.11
N ASP A 173 2.73 3.74 17.80
CA ASP A 173 3.79 3.06 18.56
C ASP A 173 4.74 2.28 17.63
N HIS A 174 4.87 2.74 16.38
CA HIS A 174 5.42 1.96 15.30
C HIS A 174 6.29 2.82 14.37
N PRO A 175 7.45 2.34 13.89
CA PRO A 175 8.37 3.12 13.06
C PRO A 175 7.86 3.43 11.64
N LEU A 176 6.62 3.10 11.32
CA LEU A 176 6.04 3.32 10.00
C LEU A 176 5.39 4.71 9.94
N ASP A 177 5.94 5.59 9.11
CA ASP A 177 5.28 6.86 8.82
C ASP A 177 4.13 6.64 7.84
N LEU A 178 2.89 6.69 8.34
CA LEU A 178 1.68 6.56 7.53
C LEU A 178 1.48 7.69 6.51
N LYS A 179 2.28 8.76 6.59
CA LYS A 179 2.32 9.82 5.55
C LYS A 179 3.28 9.47 4.40
N ASP A 180 4.16 8.48 4.56
CA ASP A 180 5.07 8.02 3.53
C ASP A 180 4.31 7.21 2.45
N PRO A 181 4.28 7.65 1.18
CA PRO A 181 3.60 6.95 0.10
C PRO A 181 4.13 5.53 -0.14
N ASN A 182 5.41 5.26 0.18
CA ASN A 182 5.97 3.91 0.10
C ASN A 182 5.30 2.98 1.11
N ILE A 183 5.10 3.47 2.34
CA ILE A 183 4.41 2.72 3.39
C ILE A 183 2.94 2.51 3.04
N GLN A 184 2.26 3.54 2.51
CA GLN A 184 0.88 3.41 2.05
C GLN A 184 0.72 2.35 0.94
N LEU A 185 1.66 2.32 -0.02
CA LEU A 185 1.68 1.29 -1.06
C LEU A 185 1.89 -0.12 -0.50
N ILE A 186 2.85 -0.27 0.43
CA ILE A 186 3.14 -1.57 1.08
C ILE A 186 1.90 -2.09 1.80
N MET A 187 1.25 -1.23 2.58
CA MET A 187 0.00 -1.57 3.26
C MET A 187 -1.10 -1.92 2.26
N ALA A 188 -1.28 -1.12 1.21
CA ALA A 188 -2.31 -1.37 0.20
C ALA A 188 -2.15 -2.75 -0.44
N ILE A 189 -0.95 -3.10 -0.91
CA ILE A 189 -0.69 -4.41 -1.50
C ILE A 189 -0.91 -5.52 -0.47
N HIS A 190 -0.40 -5.36 0.76
CA HIS A 190 -0.54 -6.36 1.81
C HIS A 190 -2.00 -6.67 2.15
N PHE A 191 -2.80 -5.65 2.47
CA PHE A 191 -4.17 -5.83 2.95
C PHE A 191 -5.15 -6.17 1.82
N LEU A 192 -4.93 -5.71 0.59
CA LEU A 192 -5.67 -6.23 -0.57
C LEU A 192 -5.37 -7.71 -0.78
N SER A 193 -4.11 -8.14 -0.57
CA SER A 193 -3.77 -9.56 -0.68
C SER A 193 -4.50 -10.41 0.34
N LEU A 194 -4.53 -9.98 1.61
CA LEU A 194 -5.27 -10.66 2.66
C LEU A 194 -6.77 -10.73 2.37
N ASN A 195 -7.38 -9.65 1.84
CA ASN A 195 -8.79 -9.68 1.44
C ASN A 195 -9.05 -10.67 0.30
N ASP A 196 -8.19 -10.72 -0.71
CA ASP A 196 -8.33 -11.70 -1.80
C ASP A 196 -8.23 -13.14 -1.27
N GLN A 197 -7.22 -13.43 -0.44
CA GLN A 197 -7.02 -14.74 0.17
C GLN A 197 -8.22 -15.21 1.02
N GLU A 198 -8.90 -14.27 1.67
CA GLU A 198 -10.10 -14.55 2.46
C GLU A 198 -11.34 -14.81 1.60
N LYS A 199 -11.50 -14.06 0.50
CA LYS A 199 -12.75 -14.03 -0.29
C LYS A 199 -12.72 -14.90 -1.55
N ARG A 200 -11.54 -15.18 -2.11
CA ARG A 200 -11.41 -15.97 -3.33
C ARG A 200 -11.79 -17.43 -3.07
N SER A 201 -12.67 -17.94 -3.90
CA SER A 201 -13.22 -19.30 -3.79
C SER A 201 -13.12 -20.09 -5.10
N GLU A 202 -12.40 -19.56 -6.08
CA GLU A 202 -12.17 -20.25 -7.36
C GLU A 202 -11.35 -21.53 -7.15
N LEU A 203 -11.74 -22.62 -7.81
CA LEU A 203 -10.94 -23.84 -7.83
C LEU A 203 -9.62 -23.61 -8.60
N PHE A 204 -8.54 -24.17 -8.10
CA PHE A 204 -7.23 -24.08 -8.73
C PHE A 204 -7.19 -24.93 -10.00
N SER A 205 -6.80 -24.32 -11.12
CA SER A 205 -6.54 -24.99 -12.38
C SER A 205 -5.25 -24.44 -12.97
N GLU A 206 -4.20 -25.26 -13.04
CA GLU A 206 -2.87 -24.84 -13.45
C GLU A 206 -2.85 -24.17 -14.83
N ASN A 207 -3.56 -24.75 -15.81
CA ASN A 207 -3.67 -24.19 -17.15
C ASN A 207 -4.44 -22.85 -17.20
N LYS A 208 -5.44 -22.66 -16.34
CA LYS A 208 -6.18 -21.40 -16.25
C LYS A 208 -5.31 -20.34 -15.58
N MET A 209 -4.73 -20.67 -14.43
CA MET A 209 -4.02 -19.72 -13.57
C MET A 209 -2.71 -19.22 -14.20
N ASN A 210 -2.02 -20.03 -14.99
CA ASN A 210 -0.81 -19.59 -15.71
C ASN A 210 -1.10 -18.63 -16.88
N ASN A 211 -2.34 -18.59 -17.37
CA ASN A 211 -2.75 -17.81 -18.55
C ASN A 211 -3.70 -16.65 -18.21
N THR A 212 -4.01 -16.44 -16.93
CA THR A 212 -5.01 -15.47 -16.49
C THR A 212 -4.35 -14.39 -15.63
N SER A 213 -4.57 -13.12 -15.97
CA SER A 213 -4.37 -11.98 -15.05
C SER A 213 -5.41 -12.06 -13.92
N LEU A 214 -5.09 -11.60 -12.70
CA LEU A 214 -6.02 -11.66 -11.55
C LEU A 214 -7.37 -10.97 -11.81
#